data_AF-A0A935EV64-F1
#
_entry.id   AF-A0A935EV64-F1
#
_cell.length_a   1.000
_cell.length_b   1.000
_cell.length_c   1.000
_cell.angle_alpha   90.00
_cell.angle_beta   90.00
_cell.angle_gamma   90.00
#
_symmetry.space_group_name_H-M   'P 1'
#
loop_
_entity.id
_entity.type
_entity.pdbx_description
1 polymer ?
#
loop_
_entity_poly.entity_id
_entity_poly.type
_entity_poly.pdbx_seq_one_letter_code
_entity_poly.pdbx_strand_id
1 'polypeptide(L)'
;MSKMKEYFTNVNACNEPEVGSMVYNYYNGALSVDQVPRFEVHLIKCRYCEQVVVELDKMLTILNERSAKNSDVEFRLRPVVYRPPSAIK
;
A
#
# COMPACT_ATOMS: atom_id res chain seq x y z
N MET A 1 -5.31 -7.90 -38.62
CA MET A 1 -4.43 -6.93 -37.94
C MET A 1 -4.95 -6.71 -36.52
N SER A 2 -4.44 -7.49 -35.57
CA SER A 2 -4.89 -7.47 -34.17
C SER A 2 -4.20 -6.34 -33.42
N LYS A 3 -4.96 -5.35 -32.96
CA LYS A 3 -4.47 -4.30 -32.07
C LYS A 3 -4.22 -4.90 -30.69
N MET A 4 -2.97 -5.28 -30.45
CA MET A 4 -2.46 -5.64 -29.13
C MET A 4 -2.46 -4.34 -28.31
N LYS A 5 -3.45 -4.18 -27.42
CA LYS A 5 -3.48 -3.07 -26.46
C LYS A 5 -2.28 -3.27 -25.54
N GLU A 6 -1.22 -2.53 -25.80
CA GLU A 6 -0.09 -2.43 -24.90
C GLU A 6 -0.60 -1.80 -23.60
N TYR A 7 -0.79 -2.62 -22.57
CA TYR A 7 -0.95 -2.17 -21.20
C TYR A 7 0.41 -1.69 -20.70
N PHE A 8 0.90 -0.57 -21.26
CA PHE A 8 1.96 0.19 -20.63
C PHE A 8 1.38 0.83 -19.37
N THR A 9 1.39 0.08 -18.26
CA THR A 9 1.21 0.63 -16.93
C THR A 9 2.31 1.68 -16.74
N ASN A 10 1.93 2.95 -16.89
CA ASN A 10 2.77 4.06 -16.50
C ASN A 10 3.07 3.86 -15.01
N VAL A 11 4.32 3.55 -14.68
CA VAL A 11 4.76 3.38 -13.27
C VAL A 11 4.60 4.70 -12.49
N ASN A 12 4.37 5.80 -13.20
CA ASN A 12 4.23 7.14 -12.65
C ASN A 12 2.78 7.54 -12.30
N ALA A 13 1.77 6.73 -12.65
CA ALA A 13 0.37 7.09 -12.41
C ALA A 13 -0.52 5.89 -12.18
N CYS A 14 -1.46 6.04 -11.25
CA CYS A 14 -2.53 5.10 -11.02
C CYS A 14 -3.48 5.06 -12.24
N ASN A 15 -3.88 3.85 -12.67
CA ASN A 15 -4.84 3.68 -13.77
C ASN A 15 -6.29 4.00 -13.35
N GLU A 16 -6.59 4.06 -12.06
CA GLU A 16 -7.90 4.42 -11.50
C GLU A 16 -7.71 5.47 -10.39
N PRO A 17 -7.54 6.75 -10.73
CA PRO A 17 -7.13 7.78 -9.77
C PRO A 17 -8.11 7.94 -8.59
N GLU A 18 -9.40 7.67 -8.80
CA GLU A 18 -10.41 7.69 -7.74
C GLU A 18 -10.13 6.63 -6.66
N VAL A 19 -9.77 5.41 -7.08
CA VAL A 19 -9.39 4.34 -6.15
C VAL A 19 -7.97 4.57 -5.61
N GLY A 20 -7.05 5.07 -6.44
CA GLY A 20 -5.70 5.42 -6.04
C GLY A 20 -5.65 6.47 -4.94
N SER A 21 -6.58 7.44 -4.92
CA SER A 21 -6.69 8.44 -3.85
C SER A 21 -6.94 7.84 -2.46
N MET A 22 -7.46 6.62 -2.40
CA MET A 22 -7.75 5.90 -1.16
C MET A 22 -6.49 5.31 -0.50
N VAL A 23 -5.33 5.33 -1.16
CA VAL A 23 -4.09 4.69 -0.67
C VAL A 23 -3.65 5.17 0.71
N TYR A 24 -3.74 6.47 0.98
CA TYR A 24 -3.38 7.04 2.28
C TYR A 24 -4.38 6.63 3.37
N ASN A 25 -5.67 6.62 3.04
CA ASN A 25 -6.72 6.19 3.98
C ASN A 25 -6.61 4.69 4.27
N TYR A 26 -6.27 3.89 3.26
CA TYR A 26 -6.02 2.46 3.42
C TYR A 26 -4.83 2.23 4.35
N TYR A 27 -3.71 2.89 4.09
CA TYR A 27 -2.49 2.76 4.88
C TYR A 27 -2.69 3.15 6.36
N ASN A 28 -3.47 4.19 6.62
CA ASN A 28 -3.80 4.65 7.97
C ASN A 28 -4.95 3.86 8.64
N GLY A 29 -5.54 2.87 7.96
CA GLY A 29 -6.70 2.13 8.48
C GLY A 29 -7.99 2.97 8.60
N ALA A 30 -8.09 4.07 7.85
CA ALA A 30 -9.20 5.01 7.86
C ALA A 30 -10.25 4.75 6.76
N LEU A 31 -10.09 3.69 5.96
CA LEU A 31 -11.11 3.28 5.00
C LEU A 31 -12.31 2.62 5.66
N SER A 32 -13.49 2.89 5.11
CA SER A 32 -14.71 2.19 5.51
C SER A 32 -14.64 0.72 5.11
N VAL A 33 -15.33 -0.14 5.86
CA VAL A 33 -15.33 -1.61 5.63
C VAL A 33 -15.71 -1.97 4.19
N ASP A 34 -16.65 -1.24 3.58
CA ASP A 34 -17.08 -1.45 2.19
C ASP A 34 -16.06 -1.00 1.14
N GLN A 35 -15.13 -0.11 1.51
CA GLN A 35 -14.12 0.46 0.61
C GLN A 35 -12.83 -0.38 0.57
N VAL A 36 -12.51 -1.05 1.68
CA VAL A 36 -11.33 -1.93 1.80
C VAL A 36 -11.24 -2.96 0.68
N PRO A 37 -12.26 -3.83 0.43
CA PRO A 37 -12.14 -4.87 -0.59
C PRO A 37 -12.00 -4.29 -2.00
N ARG A 38 -12.64 -3.15 -2.27
CA ARG A 38 -12.51 -2.45 -3.55
C ARG A 38 -11.08 -1.95 -3.77
N PHE A 39 -10.46 -1.39 -2.74
CA PHE A 39 -9.09 -0.92 -2.81
C PHE A 39 -8.09 -2.07 -2.90
N GLU A 40 -8.27 -3.17 -2.15
CA GLU A 40 -7.40 -4.34 -2.21
C GLU A 40 -7.34 -4.97 -3.61
N VAL A 41 -8.50 -5.10 -4.28
CA VAL A 41 -8.55 -5.60 -5.66
C VAL A 41 -7.76 -4.70 -6.62
N HIS A 42 -7.82 -3.39 -6.42
CA HIS A 42 -7.06 -2.44 -7.21
C HIS A 42 -5.56 -2.51 -6.88
N LEU A 43 -5.20 -2.62 -5.61
CA LEU A 43 -3.83 -2.68 -5.12
C LEU A 43 -3.04 -3.84 -5.75
N ILE A 44 -3.68 -5.02 -5.88
CA ILE A 44 -3.08 -6.20 -6.52
C ILE A 44 -2.73 -5.95 -8.00
N LYS A 45 -3.48 -5.07 -8.68
CA LYS A 45 -3.36 -4.82 -10.12
C LYS A 45 -2.59 -3.55 -10.45
N CYS A 46 -2.44 -2.64 -9.49
CA CYS A 46 -1.84 -1.33 -9.70
C CYS A 46 -0.47 -1.22 -9.05
N ARG A 47 0.57 -1.37 -9.88
CA ARG A 47 1.98 -1.22 -9.46
C ARG A 47 2.30 0.14 -8.83
N TYR A 48 1.62 1.21 -9.25
CA TYR A 48 1.77 2.53 -8.65
C TYR A 48 1.28 2.53 -7.20
N CYS A 49 0.07 2.04 -6.93
CA CYS A 49 -0.50 1.99 -5.58
C CYS A 49 0.32 1.08 -4.66
N GLU A 50 0.80 -0.05 -5.18
CA GLU A 50 1.73 -0.93 -4.46
C GLU A 50 3.01 -0.17 -4.05
N GLN A 51 3.65 0.51 -5.00
CA GLN A 51 4.85 1.30 -4.72
C GLN A 51 4.62 2.39 -3.69
N VAL A 52 3.50 3.11 -3.76
CA VAL A 52 3.16 4.15 -2.79
C VAL A 52 3.05 3.57 -1.37
N VAL A 53 2.41 2.41 -1.20
CA VAL A 53 2.31 1.74 0.11
C VAL A 53 3.70 1.36 0.64
N VAL A 54 4.56 0.82 -0.22
CA VAL A 54 5.94 0.45 0.17
C VAL A 54 6.76 1.68 0.54
N GLU A 55 6.65 2.78 -0.20
CA GLU A 55 7.37 4.02 0.13
C GLU A 55 6.89 4.64 1.44
N LEU A 56 5.58 4.58 1.74
CA LEU A 56 5.04 5.01 3.02
C LEU A 56 5.62 4.19 4.19
N ASP A 57 5.73 2.88 4.02
CA ASP A 57 6.32 1.99 5.02
C ASP A 57 7.81 2.28 5.30
N LYS A 58 8.58 2.55 4.23
CA LYS A 58 9.96 2.99 4.36
C LYS A 58 10.07 4.32 5.11
N MET A 59 9.20 5.29 4.78
CA MET A 59 9.20 6.59 5.47
C MET A 59 8.87 6.45 6.95
N LEU A 60 7.85 5.64 7.31
CA LEU A 60 7.53 5.37 8.71
C LEU A 60 8.68 4.66 9.43
N THR A 61 9.35 3.71 8.78
CA THR A 61 10.52 3.03 9.35
C THR A 61 11.63 4.03 9.67
N ILE A 62 11.99 4.90 8.72
CA ILE A 62 13.02 5.92 8.92
C ILE A 62 12.65 6.90 10.04
N LEU A 63 11.39 7.31 10.12
CA LEU A 63 10.89 8.18 11.19
C LEU A 63 10.98 7.49 12.56
N ASN A 64 10.59 6.22 12.63
CA ASN A 64 10.68 5.42 13.86
C ASN A 64 12.13 5.21 14.30
N GLU A 65 13.04 4.90 13.38
CA GLU A 65 14.47 4.77 13.68
C GLU A 65 15.08 6.07 14.20
N ARG A 66 14.65 7.23 13.68
CA ARG A 66 15.08 8.55 14.18
C ARG A 66 14.50 8.84 15.55
N SER A 67 13.25 8.48 15.82
CA SER A 67 12.63 8.61 17.13
C SER A 67 13.29 7.70 18.17
N ALA A 68 13.60 6.46 17.80
CA ALA A 68 14.28 5.48 18.65
C ALA A 68 15.72 5.88 19.00
N LYS A 69 16.45 6.52 18.06
CA LYS A 69 17.79 7.07 18.36
C LYS A 69 17.78 8.27 19.31
N ASN A 70 16.62 8.92 19.50
CA ASN A 70 16.45 10.05 20.41
C ASN A 70 15.70 9.69 21.70
N SER A 71 15.24 8.44 21.86
CA SER A 71 14.52 8.02 23.06
C SER A 71 14.84 6.58 23.42
N ASP A 72 15.47 6.39 24.58
CA ASP A 72 15.63 5.14 25.33
C ASP A 72 14.27 4.57 25.78
N VAL A 73 13.33 4.37 24.84
CA VAL A 73 12.00 3.81 25.12
C VAL A 73 11.68 2.73 24.09
N GLU A 74 11.81 1.48 24.54
CA GLU A 74 11.50 0.25 23.81
C GLU A 74 10.02 0.21 23.40
N PHE A 75 9.67 0.81 22.25
CA PHE A 75 8.37 0.59 21.62
C PHE A 75 8.40 -0.70 20.80
N ARG A 76 7.93 -1.79 21.40
CA ARG A 76 7.67 -3.07 20.71
C ARG A 76 6.49 -2.91 19.74
N LEU A 77 6.75 -2.36 18.56
CA LEU A 77 5.84 -2.51 17.43
C LEU A 77 5.80 -3.99 17.05
N ARG A 78 4.61 -4.61 17.16
CA ARG A 78 4.41 -5.97 16.64
C ARG A 78 4.48 -5.90 15.11
N PRO A 79 5.27 -6.76 14.45
CA PRO A 79 5.31 -6.79 13.00
C PRO A 79 3.91 -7.12 12.46
N VAL A 80 3.43 -6.31 11.54
CA VAL A 80 2.22 -6.61 10.76
C VAL A 80 2.57 -7.80 9.87
N VAL A 81 2.12 -9.00 10.25
CA VAL A 81 2.31 -10.19 9.44
C VAL A 81 1.37 -10.08 8.25
N TYR A 82 1.91 -9.69 7.09
CA TYR A 82 1.16 -9.75 5.83
C TYR A 82 0.75 -11.20 5.56
N ARG A 83 -0.57 -11.46 5.53
CA ARG A 83 -1.13 -12.76 5.19
C ARG A 83 -1.57 -12.73 3.72
N PRO A 84 -0.84 -13.38 2.80
CA PRO A 84 -1.24 -13.40 1.40
C PRO A 84 -2.59 -14.13 1.22
N PRO A 85 -3.44 -13.69 0.27
CA PRO A 85 -4.80 -14.20 0.07
C PRO A 85 -4.90 -15.68 -0.30
N SER A 86 -3.80 -16.34 -0.63
CA SER A 86 -3.72 -17.78 -0.91
C SER A 86 -3.73 -18.67 0.35
N ALA A 87 -3.83 -18.10 1.56
CA ALA A 87 -3.82 -18.83 2.83
C ALA A 87 -5.21 -19.23 3.38
N ILE A 88 -6.29 -18.97 2.63
CA ILE A 88 -7.65 -19.38 3.01
C ILE A 88 -7.98 -20.66 2.23
N LYS A 89 -7.84 -21.81 2.90
CA LYS A 89 -8.33 -23.10 2.40
C LYS A 89 -9.82 -23.24 2.70
#